data_AF-A0A2H9NWY5-F1
#
_entry.id   AF-A0A2H9NWY5-F1
#
_cell.length_a   1.000
_cell.length_b   1.000
_cell.length_c   1.000
_cell.angle_alpha   90.00
_cell.angle_beta   90.00
_cell.angle_gamma   90.00
#
_symmetry.space_group_name_H-M   'P 1'
#
loop_
_entity.id
_entity.type
_entity.pdbx_description
1 polymer ?
#
loop_
_entity_poly.entity_id
_entity_poly.type
_entity_poly.pdbx_seq_one_letter_code
_entity_poly.pdbx_strand_id
1 'polypeptide(L)'
;MYEKSAAELGLSRVCVLDSNAEKTLAPEDCNLFGYLVFGGILGDNPPKRRTLPLIQHMERMTKGERIETRNLGDRQMPTDTAVYVAHRILEGRKLSEFRFAEELEIVISDESGVQESVTLPFRYVIEEGKPVLAEGLVEYIKENPF
;
A
#
# COMPACT_ATOMS: atom_id res chain seq x y z
N MET A 1 16.34 12.83 11.98
CA MET A 1 15.68 11.53 11.71
C MET A 1 14.85 11.23 12.96
N TYR A 2 13.53 11.06 12.82
CA TYR A 2 12.69 10.66 13.95
C TYR A 2 12.86 9.14 14.12
N GLU A 3 13.55 8.70 15.17
CA GLU A 3 13.88 7.28 15.39
C GLU A 3 12.80 6.51 16.18
N LYS A 4 11.70 7.18 16.54
CA LYS A 4 10.64 6.57 17.34
C LYS A 4 9.72 5.71 16.49
N SER A 5 9.41 4.53 17.00
CA SER A 5 8.43 3.62 16.40
C SER A 5 7.04 4.24 16.41
N ALA A 6 6.19 3.90 15.43
CA ALA A 6 4.79 4.32 15.43
C ALA A 6 4.05 3.90 16.73
N ALA A 7 4.50 2.80 17.36
CA ALA A 7 3.98 2.33 18.65
C ALA A 7 4.29 3.29 19.82
N GLU A 8 5.31 4.14 19.68
CA GLU A 8 5.76 5.07 20.73
C GLU A 8 5.11 6.46 20.61
N LEU A 9 4.25 6.66 19.61
CA LEU A 9 3.58 7.94 19.36
C LEU A 9 2.28 8.13 20.17
N GLY A 10 1.88 7.13 20.98
CA GLY A 10 0.66 7.21 21.79
C GLY A 10 -0.62 7.32 20.94
N LEU A 11 -0.64 6.65 19.80
CA LEU A 11 -1.75 6.69 18.84
C LEU A 11 -2.92 5.84 19.34
N SER A 12 -4.12 6.41 19.28
CA SER A 12 -5.38 5.74 19.59
C SER A 12 -6.25 5.52 18.36
N ARG A 13 -7.11 4.49 18.40
CA ARG A 13 -8.00 4.10 17.29
C ARG A 13 -7.20 3.85 16.00
N VAL A 14 -6.24 2.92 16.07
CA VAL A 14 -5.31 2.64 14.98
C VAL A 14 -5.79 1.46 14.15
N CYS A 15 -5.73 1.60 12.83
CA CYS A 15 -5.83 0.49 11.90
C CYS A 15 -4.47 0.21 11.25
N VAL A 16 -3.96 -1.00 11.38
CA VAL A 16 -2.76 -1.45 10.66
C VAL A 16 -3.20 -2.15 9.38
N LEU A 17 -2.70 -1.72 8.23
CA LEU A 17 -2.95 -2.42 6.98
C LEU A 17 -2.06 -3.65 6.84
N ASP A 18 -2.69 -4.81 6.73
CA ASP A 18 -2.03 -6.12 6.60
C ASP A 18 -2.79 -6.96 5.56
N SER A 19 -2.07 -7.48 4.57
CA SER A 19 -2.63 -8.37 3.55
C SER A 19 -3.23 -9.66 4.12
N ASN A 20 -2.84 -10.05 5.34
CA ASN A 20 -3.35 -11.24 6.03
C ASN A 20 -4.54 -10.92 6.94
N ALA A 21 -5.00 -9.66 7.03
CA ALA A 21 -6.15 -9.31 7.84
C ALA A 21 -7.43 -9.93 7.27
N GLU A 22 -8.33 -10.40 8.13
CA GLU A 22 -9.59 -11.03 7.73
C GLU A 22 -10.60 -10.04 7.13
N LYS A 23 -10.59 -8.79 7.63
CA LYS A 23 -11.53 -7.74 7.21
C LYS A 23 -10.90 -6.84 6.17
N THR A 24 -11.64 -6.53 5.11
CA THR A 24 -11.25 -5.51 4.13
C THR A 24 -11.63 -4.13 4.64
N LEU A 25 -10.78 -3.12 4.37
CA LEU A 25 -11.08 -1.72 4.68
C LEU A 25 -12.37 -1.30 3.97
N ALA A 26 -13.28 -0.68 4.71
CA ALA A 26 -14.58 -0.25 4.19
C ALA A 26 -14.85 1.22 4.53
N PRO A 27 -15.74 1.91 3.79
CA PRO A 27 -16.05 3.31 4.06
C PRO A 27 -16.46 3.62 5.50
N GLU A 28 -17.14 2.69 6.17
CA GLU A 28 -17.62 2.84 7.55
C GLU A 28 -16.47 2.93 8.57
N ASP A 29 -15.28 2.44 8.20
CA ASP A 29 -14.07 2.50 9.03
C ASP A 29 -13.58 3.95 9.24
N CYS A 30 -14.05 4.94 8.46
CA CYS A 30 -13.70 6.36 8.63
C CYS A 30 -14.11 6.93 9.99
N ASN A 31 -15.15 6.36 10.61
CA ASN A 31 -15.61 6.76 11.95
C ASN A 31 -14.93 5.97 13.07
N LEU A 32 -14.23 4.88 12.72
CA LEU A 32 -13.61 3.96 13.67
C LEU A 32 -12.15 4.30 13.94
N PHE A 33 -11.41 4.76 12.93
CA PHE A 33 -9.96 4.92 12.99
C PHE A 33 -9.53 6.38 12.87
N GLY A 34 -8.63 6.81 13.76
CA GLY A 34 -7.96 8.10 13.67
C GLY A 34 -6.65 8.04 12.90
N TYR A 35 -6.05 6.85 12.82
CA TYR A 35 -4.76 6.64 12.17
C TYR A 35 -4.75 5.32 11.40
N LEU A 36 -4.14 5.35 10.21
CA LEU A 36 -3.78 4.17 9.45
C LEU A 36 -2.27 4.00 9.46
N VAL A 37 -1.82 2.78 9.75
CA VAL A 37 -0.40 2.42 9.73
C VAL A 37 -0.15 1.48 8.56
N PHE A 38 0.68 1.94 7.64
CA PHE A 38 1.10 1.21 6.44
C PHE A 38 2.43 0.54 6.74
N GLY A 39 2.40 -0.72 7.17
CA GLY A 39 3.61 -1.46 7.53
C GLY A 39 4.30 -2.04 6.30
N GLY A 40 5.56 -1.66 6.04
CA GLY A 40 6.50 -2.30 5.11
C GLY A 40 5.87 -3.01 3.90
N ILE A 41 5.02 -2.29 3.16
CA ILE A 41 4.11 -2.86 2.14
C ILE A 41 4.87 -3.30 0.89
N LEU A 42 6.08 -2.74 0.68
CA LEU A 42 7.06 -3.24 -0.28
C LEU A 42 7.68 -4.55 0.25
N GLY A 43 6.85 -5.58 0.32
CA GLY A 43 7.27 -6.94 0.62
C GLY A 43 7.98 -7.55 -0.58
N ASP A 44 8.86 -8.50 -0.30
CA ASP A 44 9.30 -9.44 -1.33
C ASP A 44 8.09 -10.11 -1.99
N ASN A 45 8.26 -10.62 -3.21
CA ASN A 45 7.32 -11.58 -3.79
C ASN A 45 7.93 -12.98 -3.61
N PRO A 46 7.41 -13.83 -2.71
CA PRO A 46 6.18 -13.70 -1.91
C PRO A 46 6.34 -12.88 -0.61
N PRO A 47 5.24 -12.30 -0.08
CA PRO A 47 5.27 -11.42 1.10
C PRO A 47 5.79 -12.11 2.36
N LYS A 48 6.75 -11.48 3.05
CA LYS A 48 7.43 -12.03 4.25
C LYS A 48 6.75 -11.70 5.60
N ARG A 49 5.46 -11.34 5.63
CA ARG A 49 4.68 -11.01 6.87
C ARG A 49 5.38 -10.04 7.85
N ARG A 50 6.08 -9.03 7.33
CA ARG A 50 6.86 -8.07 8.14
C ARG A 50 6.01 -7.16 9.04
N THR A 51 4.69 -7.12 8.84
CA THR A 51 3.74 -6.31 9.62
C THR A 51 3.39 -6.94 10.98
N LEU A 52 3.55 -8.26 11.14
CA LEU A 52 3.18 -8.96 12.37
C LEU A 52 3.96 -8.48 13.62
N PRO A 53 5.31 -8.32 13.58
CA PRO A 53 6.04 -7.78 14.73
C PRO A 53 5.61 -6.36 15.11
N LEU A 54 5.21 -5.54 14.12
CA LEU A 54 4.71 -4.19 14.37
C LEU A 54 3.38 -4.23 15.12
N ILE A 55 2.43 -5.05 14.68
CA ILE A 55 1.14 -5.25 15.35
C ILE A 55 1.36 -5.67 16.80
N GLN A 56 2.15 -6.74 17.01
CA GLN A 56 2.47 -7.24 18.35
C GLN A 56 3.18 -6.21 19.23
N HIS A 57 4.00 -5.34 18.64
CA HIS A 57 4.66 -4.27 19.37
C HIS A 57 3.67 -3.16 19.74
N MET A 58 2.79 -2.75 18.82
CA MET A 58 1.75 -1.75 19.08
C MET A 58 0.79 -2.23 20.18
N GLU A 59 0.32 -3.48 20.12
CA GLU A 59 -0.57 -4.07 21.12
C GLU A 59 0.02 -4.05 22.54
N ARG A 60 1.33 -4.29 22.66
CA ARG A 60 2.02 -4.21 23.95
C ARG A 60 2.12 -2.78 24.48
N MET A 61 2.25 -1.80 23.60
CA MET A 61 2.53 -0.41 23.96
C MET A 61 1.26 0.39 24.25
N THR A 62 0.14 0.08 23.59
CA THR A 62 -1.10 0.89 23.66
C THR A 62 -2.04 0.52 24.82
N LYS A 63 -1.65 -0.38 25.75
CA LYS A 63 -2.33 -0.67 27.03
C LYS A 63 -3.88 -0.72 26.97
N GLY A 64 -4.43 -1.40 25.96
CA GLY A 64 -5.88 -1.61 25.84
C GLY A 64 -6.59 -0.69 24.85
N GLU A 65 -5.88 0.19 24.13
CA GLU A 65 -6.48 0.87 22.99
C GLU A 65 -6.70 -0.07 21.80
N ARG A 66 -7.79 0.20 21.07
CA ARG A 66 -8.23 -0.59 19.93
C ARG A 66 -7.23 -0.49 18.78
N ILE A 67 -6.46 -1.55 18.57
CA ILE A 67 -5.70 -1.81 17.35
C ILE A 67 -6.50 -2.82 16.54
N GLU A 68 -6.81 -2.47 15.31
CA GLU A 68 -7.43 -3.38 14.36
C GLU A 68 -6.58 -3.51 13.11
N THR A 69 -6.83 -4.58 12.36
CA THR A 69 -6.21 -4.79 11.06
C THR A 69 -7.25 -4.77 9.96
N ARG A 70 -6.84 -4.28 8.79
CA ARG A 70 -7.63 -4.32 7.54
C ARG A 70 -6.73 -4.70 6.37
N ASN A 71 -7.28 -5.41 5.39
CA ASN A 71 -6.64 -5.61 4.09
C ASN A 71 -7.18 -4.61 3.05
N LEU A 72 -6.46 -4.46 1.94
CA LEU A 72 -6.90 -3.71 0.75
C LEU A 72 -7.18 -4.65 -0.43
N GLY A 73 -7.68 -5.85 -0.13
CA GLY A 73 -7.84 -6.94 -1.08
C GLY A 73 -6.70 -7.96 -1.04
N ASP A 74 -6.70 -8.82 -2.06
CA ASP A 74 -5.88 -10.03 -2.17
C ASP A 74 -4.58 -9.84 -2.98
N ARG A 75 -4.41 -8.69 -3.63
CA ARG A 75 -3.23 -8.34 -4.43
C ARG A 75 -2.40 -7.25 -3.75
N GLN A 76 -1.08 -7.37 -3.86
CA GLN A 76 -0.16 -6.36 -3.35
C GLN A 76 -0.26 -5.07 -4.16
N MET A 77 -0.15 -3.96 -3.45
CA MET A 77 -0.08 -2.62 -4.02
C MET A 77 1.23 -1.97 -3.57
N PRO A 78 1.86 -1.11 -4.39
CA PRO A 78 2.90 -0.22 -3.90
C PRO A 78 2.33 0.70 -2.81
N THR A 79 3.19 1.20 -1.92
CA THR A 79 2.74 1.98 -0.75
C THR A 79 1.92 3.21 -1.15
N ASP A 80 2.31 3.93 -2.19
CA ASP A 80 1.58 5.08 -2.73
C ASP A 80 0.19 4.70 -3.24
N THR A 81 0.07 3.59 -3.97
CA THR A 81 -1.23 3.05 -4.40
C THR A 81 -2.07 2.61 -3.21
N ALA A 82 -1.49 1.93 -2.22
CA ALA A 82 -2.19 1.50 -1.02
C ALA A 82 -2.74 2.69 -0.22
N VAL A 83 -1.94 3.76 -0.06
CA VAL A 83 -2.35 5.00 0.60
C VAL A 83 -3.48 5.66 -0.18
N TYR A 84 -3.36 5.75 -1.51
CA TYR A 84 -4.41 6.31 -2.37
C TYR A 84 -5.73 5.54 -2.24
N VAL A 85 -5.69 4.20 -2.36
CA VAL A 85 -6.89 3.35 -2.24
C VAL A 85 -7.52 3.49 -0.87
N ALA A 86 -6.73 3.42 0.21
CA ALA A 86 -7.24 3.55 1.56
C ALA A 86 -7.90 4.92 1.79
N HIS A 87 -7.26 5.99 1.33
CA HIS A 87 -7.82 7.34 1.44
C HIS A 87 -9.17 7.45 0.73
N ARG A 88 -9.24 7.00 -0.53
CA ARG A 88 -10.48 6.99 -1.32
C ARG A 88 -11.58 6.13 -0.70
N ILE A 89 -11.22 5.03 -0.04
CA ILE A 89 -12.19 4.20 0.68
C ILE A 89 -12.81 4.97 1.83
N LEU A 90 -11.98 5.64 2.63
CA LEU A 90 -12.42 6.42 3.79
C LEU A 90 -13.22 7.68 3.37
N GLU A 91 -13.08 8.14 2.13
CA GLU A 91 -13.94 9.19 1.53
C GLU A 91 -15.30 8.66 1.04
N GLY A 92 -15.55 7.36 1.04
CA GLY A 92 -16.84 6.77 0.67
C GLY A 92 -16.81 5.74 -0.46
N ARG A 93 -15.69 5.61 -1.18
CA ARG A 93 -15.59 4.68 -2.33
C ARG A 93 -15.43 3.24 -1.84
N LYS A 94 -16.15 2.28 -2.40
CA LYS A 94 -15.94 0.86 -2.07
C LYS A 94 -14.73 0.32 -2.82
N LEU A 95 -13.99 -0.64 -2.23
CA LEU A 95 -12.87 -1.30 -2.90
C LEU A 95 -13.29 -1.94 -4.25
N SER A 96 -14.53 -2.43 -4.35
CA SER A 96 -15.09 -2.99 -5.59
C SER A 96 -15.31 -1.98 -6.72
N GLU A 97 -15.26 -0.68 -6.43
CA GLU A 97 -15.47 0.40 -7.41
C GLU A 97 -14.16 0.87 -8.05
N PHE A 98 -13.01 0.36 -7.59
CA PHE A 98 -11.72 0.64 -8.19
C PHE A 98 -11.52 -0.25 -9.41
N ARG A 99 -10.99 0.36 -10.47
CA ARG A 99 -10.43 -0.37 -11.60
C ARG A 99 -8.94 -0.50 -11.37
N PHE A 100 -8.42 -1.67 -11.70
CA PHE A 100 -7.04 -2.01 -11.42
C PHE A 100 -6.34 -2.53 -12.67
N ALA A 101 -5.09 -2.12 -12.85
CA ALA A 101 -4.14 -2.78 -13.72
C ALA A 101 -3.27 -3.70 -12.87
N GLU A 102 -3.01 -4.90 -13.37
CA GLU A 102 -2.10 -5.86 -12.75
C GLU A 102 -0.79 -5.85 -13.55
N GLU A 103 0.34 -6.09 -12.89
CA GLU A 103 1.63 -6.39 -13.53
C GLU A 103 2.00 -5.40 -14.64
N LEU A 104 2.10 -4.11 -14.29
CA LEU A 104 2.41 -3.05 -15.26
C LEU A 104 3.75 -3.29 -15.95
N GLU A 105 3.73 -3.33 -17.29
CA GLU A 105 4.95 -3.35 -18.10
C GLU A 105 5.34 -1.93 -18.52
N ILE A 106 6.58 -1.54 -18.21
CA ILE A 106 7.20 -0.30 -18.65
C ILE A 106 8.23 -0.65 -19.71
N VAL A 107 7.94 -0.26 -20.95
CA VAL A 107 8.85 -0.45 -22.08
C VAL A 107 9.94 0.63 -22.04
N ILE A 108 11.18 0.18 -22.12
CA ILE A 108 12.41 0.97 -22.22
C ILE A 108 12.93 0.73 -23.64
N SER A 109 12.66 1.66 -24.54
CA SER A 109 13.23 1.62 -25.90
C SER A 109 14.48 2.47 -25.91
N ASP A 110 15.62 1.86 -26.24
CA ASP A 110 16.86 2.60 -26.40
C ASP A 110 17.05 3.10 -27.84
N GLU A 111 18.05 3.95 -28.04
CA GLU A 111 18.43 4.51 -29.34
C GLU A 111 19.02 3.46 -30.28
N SER A 112 19.39 2.29 -29.75
CA SER A 112 20.00 1.16 -30.48
C SER A 112 18.96 0.24 -31.13
N GLY A 113 17.68 0.44 -30.83
CA GLY A 113 16.56 -0.35 -31.36
C GLY A 113 16.30 -1.64 -30.58
N VAL A 114 16.94 -1.83 -29.43
CA VAL A 114 16.67 -2.94 -28.51
C VAL A 114 15.53 -2.54 -27.59
N GLN A 115 14.50 -3.39 -27.51
CA GLN A 115 13.34 -3.16 -26.66
C GLN A 115 13.52 -3.93 -25.35
N GLU A 116 13.83 -3.21 -24.28
CA GLU A 116 13.84 -3.73 -22.92
C GLU A 116 12.51 -3.38 -22.23
N SER A 117 12.14 -4.14 -21.21
CA SER A 117 10.99 -3.78 -20.38
C SER A 117 11.16 -4.22 -18.93
N VAL A 118 10.50 -3.47 -18.05
CA VAL A 118 10.43 -3.76 -16.62
C VAL A 118 8.98 -4.04 -16.27
N THR A 119 8.72 -5.21 -15.69
CA THR A 119 7.41 -5.56 -15.15
C THR A 119 7.36 -5.27 -13.66
N LEU A 120 6.41 -4.43 -13.25
CA LEU A 120 6.13 -4.12 -11.85
C LEU A 120 5.06 -5.08 -11.33
N PRO A 121 5.39 -6.07 -10.46
CA PRO A 121 4.50 -7.17 -10.08
C PRO A 121 3.48 -6.78 -9.01
N PHE A 122 2.82 -5.64 -9.19
CA PHE A 122 1.84 -5.08 -8.27
C PHE A 122 0.58 -4.63 -9.00
N ARG A 123 -0.46 -4.37 -8.20
CA ARG A 123 -1.71 -3.76 -8.63
C ARG A 123 -1.64 -2.24 -8.54
N TYR A 124 -2.15 -1.57 -9.57
CA TYR A 124 -2.24 -0.11 -9.66
C TYR A 124 -3.66 0.34 -9.96
N VAL A 125 -4.12 1.44 -9.34
CA VAL A 125 -5.44 2.00 -9.65
C VAL A 125 -5.43 2.61 -11.05
N ILE A 126 -6.50 2.39 -11.82
CA ILE A 126 -6.75 3.08 -13.08
C ILE A 126 -7.73 4.22 -12.86
N GLU A 127 -7.29 5.45 -13.11
CA GLU A 127 -8.12 6.65 -13.21
C GLU A 127 -8.03 7.22 -14.62
N GLU A 128 -9.14 7.70 -15.17
CA GLU A 128 -9.18 8.29 -16.53
C GLU A 128 -8.55 7.41 -17.64
N GLY A 129 -8.57 6.08 -17.45
CA GLY A 129 -8.04 5.12 -18.40
C GLY A 129 -6.52 4.89 -18.32
N LYS A 130 -5.82 5.46 -17.33
CA LYS A 130 -4.38 5.26 -17.12
C LYS A 130 -4.08 4.80 -15.69
N PRO A 131 -3.01 4.02 -15.47
CA PRO A 131 -2.55 3.71 -14.12
C PRO A 131 -2.09 4.99 -13.40
N VAL A 132 -2.52 5.14 -12.15
CA VAL A 132 -2.02 6.19 -11.25
C VAL A 132 -0.64 5.76 -10.75
N LEU A 133 0.38 6.51 -11.14
CA LEU A 133 1.78 6.28 -10.78
C LEU A 133 2.32 7.50 -10.05
N ALA A 134 3.30 7.28 -9.18
CA ALA A 134 4.07 8.38 -8.61
C ALA A 134 4.76 9.18 -9.72
N GLU A 135 4.77 10.50 -9.57
CA GLU A 135 5.47 11.41 -10.48
C GLU A 135 6.97 11.03 -10.56
N GLY A 136 7.50 10.94 -11.78
CA GLY A 136 8.90 10.58 -12.01
C GLY A 136 9.21 9.08 -11.96
N LEU A 137 8.26 8.20 -11.60
CA LEU A 137 8.53 6.76 -11.49
C LEU A 137 8.92 6.13 -12.83
N VAL A 138 8.23 6.49 -13.91
CA VAL A 138 8.48 5.94 -15.24
C VAL A 138 9.83 6.43 -15.77
N GLU A 139 10.13 7.71 -15.57
CA GLU A 139 11.41 8.34 -15.93
C GLU A 139 12.56 7.68 -15.17
N TYR A 140 12.41 7.51 -13.85
CA TYR A 140 13.40 6.86 -13.01
C TYR A 140 13.72 5.43 -13.48
N ILE A 141 12.70 4.64 -13.82
CA ILE A 141 12.88 3.27 -14.30
C ILE A 141 13.58 3.25 -15.66
N LYS A 142 13.26 4.19 -16.56
CA LYS A 142 13.93 4.31 -17.86
C LYS A 142 15.39 4.74 -17.73
N GLU A 143 15.72 5.58 -16.75
CA GLU A 143 17.10 6.02 -16.48
C GLU A 143 17.92 4.97 -15.71
N ASN A 144 17.25 4.02 -15.05
CA ASN A 144 17.88 2.98 -14.23
C ASN A 144 17.31 1.59 -14.57
N PRO A 145 17.49 1.10 -15.82
CA PRO A 145 17.12 -0.27 -16.19
C PRO A 145 17.95 -1.27 -15.37
N PHE A 146 17.34 -2.39 -14.98
CA PHE A 146 17.93 -3.41 -14.10
C PHE A 146 19.02 -4.25 -14.78
#